data_AF-A0A9W5Z4D6-F1
#
_entry.id   AF-A0A9W5Z4D6-F1
#
_cell.length_a   1.000
_cell.length_b   1.000
_cell.length_c   1.000
_cell.angle_alpha   90.00
_cell.angle_beta   90.00
_cell.angle_gamma   90.00
#
_symmetry.space_group_name_H-M   'P 1'
#
loop_
_entity.id
_entity.type
_entity.pdbx_description
1 polymer ?
#
loop_
_entity_poly.entity_id
_entity_poly.type
_entity_poly.pdbx_seq_one_letter_code
_entity_poly.pdbx_strand_id
1 'polypeptide(L)' 'SAHDQITGQAVAIKKVIKPFETATVAKRTFREVKLLKHFRHENLIGLCDIFVSPLED' A
#
# COMPACT_ATOMS: atom_id res chain seq x y z
N SER A 1 -2.66 12.83 1.67
CA SER A 1 -3.83 12.11 2.18
C SER A 1 -4.99 12.31 1.22
N ALA A 2 -6.02 11.47 1.29
CA ALA A 2 -7.25 11.55 0.50
C ALA A 2 -8.45 11.27 1.40
N HIS A 3 -9.66 11.44 0.87
CA HIS A 3 -10.90 11.15 1.58
C HIS A 3 -11.62 10.01 0.89
N ASP A 4 -11.87 8.93 1.61
CA ASP A 4 -12.68 7.82 1.11
C ASP A 4 -14.16 8.24 1.09
N GLN A 5 -14.76 8.29 -0.09
CA GLN A 5 -16.14 8.71 -0.30
C GLN A 5 -17.18 7.66 0.12
N ILE A 6 -16.77 6.40 0.28
CA ILE A 6 -17.65 5.30 0.70
C ILE A 6 -17.76 5.28 2.21
N THR A 7 -16.63 5.34 2.91
CA THR A 7 -16.58 5.24 4.38
C THR A 7 -16.59 6.61 5.08
N GLY A 8 -16.32 7.70 4.36
CA GLY A 8 -16.16 9.03 4.94
C GLY A 8 -14.93 9.14 5.85
N GLN A 9 -13.90 8.31 5.66
CA GLN A 9 -12.67 8.34 6.45
C GLN A 9 -11.54 9.07 5.72
N ALA A 10 -10.64 9.70 6.47
CA ALA A 10 -9.39 10.21 5.92
C ALA A 10 -8.40 9.05 5.73
N VAL A 11 -7.80 8.95 4.55
CA VAL A 11 -6.89 7.85 4.19
C VAL A 11 -5.54 8.38 3.71
N ALA A 12 -4.51 7.57 3.88
CA ALA A 12 -3.20 7.79 3.28
C ALA A 12 -3.04 6.87 2.06
N ILE A 13 -2.58 7.43 0.94
CA ILE A 13 -2.31 6.68 -0.29
C ILE A 13 -0.81 6.77 -0.57
N LYS A 14 -0.15 5.61 -0.71
CA LYS A 14 1.25 5.50 -1.11
C LYS A 14 1.34 4.87 -2.49
N LYS A 15 1.75 5.65 -3.50
CA LYS A 15 2.09 5.12 -4.83
C LYS A 15 3.47 4.46 -4.78
N VAL A 16 3.56 3.19 -5.14
CA VAL A 16 4.84 2.49 -5.27
C VAL A 16 5.32 2.66 -6.71
N ILE A 17 6.39 3.43 -6.89
CA ILE A 17 6.95 3.73 -8.22
C ILE A 17 7.82 2.57 -8.66
N LYS A 18 7.60 2.06 -9.89
CA LYS A 18 8.38 0.97 -10.51
C LYS A 18 8.72 -0.18 -9.53
N PRO A 19 7.73 -0.83 -8.92
CA PRO A 19 7.95 -1.82 -7.86
C PRO A 19 8.82 -3.02 -8.29
N PHE A 20 8.99 -3.24 -9.59
CA PHE A 20 9.71 -4.37 -10.17
C PHE A 20 11.02 -3.98 -10.87
N GLU A 21 11.50 -2.74 -10.72
CA GLU A 21 12.71 -2.25 -11.42
C GLU A 21 13.97 -3.07 -11.10
N THR A 22 14.11 -3.51 -9.84
CA THR A 22 15.20 -4.39 -9.43
C THR A 22 14.71 -5.44 -8.46
N ALA A 23 15.44 -6.57 -8.35
CA ALA A 23 15.13 -7.61 -7.39
C ALA A 23 15.11 -7.10 -5.93
N THR A 24 15.95 -6.13 -5.60
CA THR A 24 16.00 -5.51 -4.27
C THR A 24 14.74 -4.68 -4.00
N VAL A 25 14.32 -3.85 -4.95
CA VAL A 25 13.07 -3.06 -4.84
C VAL A 25 11.87 -3.99 -4.74
N ALA A 26 11.78 -5.00 -5.61
CA ALA A 26 10.68 -5.96 -5.59
C ALA A 26 10.59 -6.71 -4.24
N LYS A 27 11.72 -7.20 -3.71
CA LYS A 27 11.77 -7.85 -2.39
C LYS A 27 11.35 -6.91 -1.26
N ARG A 28 11.78 -5.64 -1.30
CA ARG A 28 11.41 -4.63 -0.29
C ARG A 28 9.91 -4.31 -0.35
N THR A 29 9.36 -4.05 -1.55
CA THR A 29 7.93 -3.80 -1.77
C THR A 29 7.08 -4.97 -1.31
N PHE A 30 7.44 -6.20 -1.69
CA PHE A 30 6.74 -7.40 -1.27
C PHE A 30 6.75 -7.56 0.26
N ARG A 31 7.90 -7.35 0.90
CA ARG A 31 8.02 -7.43 2.36
C ARG A 31 7.15 -6.40 3.05
N GLU A 32 7.13 -5.15 2.57
CA GLU A 32 6.29 -4.09 3.14
C GLU A 32 4.80 -4.48 3.08
N VAL A 33 4.30 -4.86 1.91
CA VAL A 33 2.90 -5.30 1.74
C VAL A 33 2.58 -6.53 2.60
N LYS A 34 3.48 -7.53 2.63
CA LYS A 34 3.29 -8.75 3.42
C LYS A 34 3.19 -8.47 4.92
N LEU A 35 4.05 -7.58 5.45
CA LEU A 35 4.02 -7.22 6.87
C LEU A 35 2.77 -6.41 7.21
N LEU A 36 2.41 -5.42 6.38
CA LEU A 36 1.19 -4.61 6.58
C LEU A 36 -0.09 -5.46 6.54
N LYS A 37 -0.12 -6.51 5.72
CA LYS A 37 -1.25 -7.46 5.66
C LYS A 37 -1.31 -8.40 6.88
N HIS A 38 -0.15 -8.69 7.49
CA HIS A 38 -0.05 -9.66 8.58
C HIS A 38 -0.34 -9.06 9.95
N PHE A 39 0.15 -7.85 10.23
CA PHE A 39 -0.06 -7.22 11.53
C PHE A 39 -1.41 -6.53 11.63
N ARG A 40 -2.10 -6.76 12.75
CA ARG A 40 -3.35 -6.10 13.11
C ARG A 40 -3.28 -5.69 14.57
N HIS A 41 -2.96 -4.43 14.82
CA HIS A 41 -2.77 -3.90 16.17
C HIS A 41 -3.04 -2.38 16.15
N GLU A 42 -3.68 -1.84 17.18
CA GLU A 42 -4.07 -0.41 17.24
C GLU A 42 -2.87 0.56 17.10
N ASN A 43 -1.72 0.16 17.64
CA ASN A 43 -0.48 0.94 17.60
C ASN A 43 0.38 0.69 16.34
N LEU A 44 -0.10 -0.09 15.37
CA LEU A 44 0.59 -0.34 14.10
C LEU A 44 -0.26 0.17 12.94
N ILE A 45 0.39 0.74 11.92
CA ILE A 45 -0.31 1.15 10.70
C ILE A 45 -0.91 -0.07 9.99
N GLY A 46 -2.19 0.05 9.64
CA GLY A 46 -2.93 -0.98 8.92
C GLY A 46 -2.97 -0.73 7.42
N LEU A 47 -3.16 -1.81 6.65
CA LEU A 47 -3.47 -1.76 5.24
C LEU A 47 -4.99 -1.82 5.04
N CYS A 48 -5.58 -0.75 4.50
CA CYS A 48 -7.01 -0.72 4.18
C CYS A 48 -7.31 -1.37 2.83
N ASP A 49 -6.56 -1.00 1.79
CA ASP A 49 -6.78 -1.49 0.42
C ASP A 49 -5.47 -1.48 -0.40
N ILE A 50 -5.42 -2.29 -1.46
CA ILE A 50 -4.38 -2.28 -2.50
C ILE A 50 -5.07 -2.44 -3.86
N PHE A 51 -4.79 -1.49 -4.75
CA PHE A 51 -5.21 -1.55 -6.14
C PHE A 51 -4.01 -1.27 -7.06
N VAL A 52 -4.08 -1.81 -8.27
CA VAL A 52 -3.15 -1.49 -9.35
C VAL A 52 -3.85 -0.46 -10.23
N SER A 53 -3.17 0.67 -10.47
CA SER A 53 -3.68 1.65 -11.43
C SER A 53 -3.70 0.98 -12.81
N PRO A 54 -4.83 0.99 -13.54
CA PRO A 54 -4.88 0.47 -14.92
C PRO A 54 -4.05 1.31 -15.90
N LEU A 55 -3.59 2.49 -15.46
CA LEU A 55 -2.74 3.41 -16.20
C LEU A 55 -1.34 3.40 -15.60
N GLU A 56 -0.48 2.46 -16.03
CA GLU A 56 0.98 2.58 -16.02
C GLU A 56 1.54 1.64 -17.10
N ASP A 57 2.13 2.22 -18.16
CA ASP A 57 3.16 1.60 -19.01
C ASP A 57 4.49 1.51 -18.24
#